data_AF-A0A7W0L4Y2-F1
#
_entry.id   AF-A0A7W0L4Y2-F1
#
_cell.length_a   1.000
_cell.length_b   1.000
_cell.length_c   1.000
_cell.angle_alpha   90.00
_cell.angle_beta   90.00
_cell.angle_gamma   90.00
#
_symmetry.space_group_name_H-M   'P 1'
#
loop_
_entity.id
_entity.type
_entity.pdbx_description
1 polymer ?
#
loop_
_entity_poly.entity_id
_entity_poly.type
_entity_poly.pdbx_seq_one_letter_code
_entity_poly.pdbx_strand_id
1 'polypeptide(L)'
;EADAIVVAMGPGVVGTDTSLGFTAMEQGPILDAAGALGGRAIACLRVSFLDERPRHAGLSHHCVTALQVGAQRRCTIALPELPQDQARVVADQLERSGLSRRHDIVSADGGGALRLAAEHGIALASMGRAHEEHPELFLAAGAAGGIAGRVTLEPRHDGTEGREKRT
;
A
#
# COMPACT_ATOMS: atom_id res chain seq x y z
N GLU A 1 23.42 5.69 -3.52
CA GLU A 1 22.34 5.60 -2.52
C GLU A 1 21.02 5.86 -3.22
N ALA A 2 19.91 5.35 -2.70
CA ALA A 2 18.59 5.55 -3.29
C ALA A 2 17.71 6.37 -2.34
N ASP A 3 17.00 7.36 -2.88
CA ASP A 3 16.09 8.22 -2.12
C ASP A 3 14.72 7.57 -1.87
N ALA A 4 14.37 6.59 -2.72
CA ALA A 4 13.18 5.76 -2.62
C ALA A 4 13.43 4.38 -3.23
N ILE A 5 12.72 3.37 -2.76
CA ILE A 5 12.75 2.00 -3.29
C ILE A 5 11.30 1.59 -3.56
N VAL A 6 11.01 1.16 -4.79
CA VAL A 6 9.74 0.53 -5.15
C VAL A 6 9.94 -0.97 -5.19
N VAL A 7 9.17 -1.71 -4.40
CA VAL A 7 9.19 -3.17 -4.39
C VAL A 7 7.84 -3.67 -4.86
N ALA A 8 7.85 -4.52 -5.88
CA ALA A 8 6.65 -5.11 -6.46
C ALA A 8 6.89 -6.59 -6.79
N MET A 9 5.84 -7.39 -6.71
CA MET A 9 5.89 -8.78 -7.14
C MET A 9 5.94 -8.86 -8.67
N GLY A 10 6.78 -9.75 -9.19
CA GLY A 10 6.80 -10.08 -10.61
C GLY A 10 5.54 -10.85 -11.05
N PRO A 11 5.37 -11.07 -12.36
CA PRO A 11 4.30 -11.91 -12.88
C PRO A 11 4.44 -13.37 -12.40
N GLY A 12 3.33 -14.13 -12.38
CA GLY A 12 3.33 -15.55 -12.00
C GLY A 12 3.19 -15.81 -10.50
N VAL A 13 2.37 -15.03 -9.81
CA VAL A 13 2.07 -15.19 -8.39
C VAL A 13 1.49 -16.59 -8.13
N VAL A 14 2.15 -17.36 -7.27
CA VAL A 14 1.74 -18.73 -6.90
C VAL A 14 0.95 -18.66 -5.59
N GLY A 15 -0.15 -19.42 -5.56
CA GLY A 15 -0.95 -19.66 -4.36
C GLY A 15 -1.14 -21.16 -4.15
N THR A 16 -1.09 -21.61 -2.90
CA THR A 16 -1.31 -23.03 -2.52
C THR A 16 -2.73 -23.28 -1.98
N ASP A 17 -3.65 -22.30 -2.14
CA ASP A 17 -4.99 -22.30 -1.56
C ASP A 17 -5.01 -22.45 -0.02
N THR A 18 -3.92 -22.05 0.62
CA THR A 18 -3.82 -21.96 2.08
C THR A 18 -3.87 -20.52 2.54
N SER A 19 -4.24 -20.30 3.81
CA SER A 19 -4.41 -18.96 4.37
C SER A 19 -3.17 -18.07 4.32
N LEU A 20 -1.97 -18.66 4.22
CA LEU A 20 -0.68 -17.93 4.18
C LEU A 20 0.16 -18.27 2.94
N GLY A 21 -0.21 -19.26 2.15
CA GLY A 21 0.59 -19.74 1.04
C GLY A 21 0.29 -18.98 -0.25
N PHE A 22 0.52 -17.68 -0.27
CA PHE A 22 0.41 -16.85 -1.48
C PHE A 22 1.54 -15.82 -1.54
N THR A 23 2.08 -15.52 -2.72
CA THR A 23 3.26 -14.64 -2.88
C THR A 23 3.06 -13.25 -2.27
N ALA A 24 1.86 -12.68 -2.32
CA ALA A 24 1.60 -11.35 -1.75
C ALA A 24 1.84 -11.28 -0.22
N MET A 25 2.03 -12.40 0.49
CA MET A 25 2.50 -12.39 1.88
C MET A 25 3.85 -11.67 2.07
N GLU A 26 4.70 -11.66 1.04
CA GLU A 26 6.02 -11.00 1.07
C GLU A 26 5.92 -9.50 1.38
N GLN A 27 4.78 -8.86 1.08
CA GLN A 27 4.54 -7.45 1.37
C GLN A 27 4.85 -7.12 2.84
N GLY A 28 4.47 -8.00 3.77
CA GLY A 28 4.70 -7.78 5.19
C GLY A 28 6.18 -7.75 5.59
N PRO A 29 6.94 -8.85 5.38
CA PRO A 29 8.37 -8.89 5.65
C PRO A 29 9.18 -7.81 4.93
N ILE A 30 8.77 -7.40 3.72
CA ILE A 30 9.40 -6.30 2.99
C ILE A 30 9.23 -4.98 3.75
N LEU A 31 8.03 -4.68 4.23
CA LEU A 31 7.75 -3.49 5.05
C LEU A 31 8.54 -3.52 6.37
N ASP A 32 8.62 -4.68 7.01
CA ASP A 32 9.38 -4.87 8.23
C ASP A 32 10.88 -4.65 8.02
N ALA A 33 11.44 -5.19 6.94
CA ALA A 33 12.84 -4.97 6.58
C ALA A 33 13.14 -3.49 6.32
N ALA A 34 12.27 -2.80 5.56
CA ALA A 34 12.41 -1.36 5.33
C ALA A 34 12.38 -0.57 6.65
N GLY A 35 11.44 -0.86 7.54
CA GLY A 35 11.35 -0.22 8.85
C GLY A 35 12.49 -0.59 9.82
N ALA A 36 13.06 -1.79 9.71
CA ALA A 36 14.20 -2.22 10.51
C ALA A 36 15.50 -1.52 10.11
N LEU A 37 15.63 -1.17 8.82
CA LEU A 37 16.75 -0.40 8.27
C LEU A 37 16.61 1.12 8.48
N GLY A 38 15.58 1.57 9.22
CA GLY A 38 15.32 3.00 9.48
C GLY A 38 14.61 3.72 8.33
N GLY A 39 14.09 2.99 7.34
CA GLY A 39 13.28 3.55 6.27
C GLY A 39 11.84 3.87 6.70
N ARG A 40 11.16 4.71 5.91
CA ARG A 40 9.73 4.99 6.03
C ARG A 40 8.96 4.01 5.17
N ALA A 41 8.52 2.90 5.75
CA ALA A 41 7.80 1.84 5.05
C ALA A 41 6.38 2.29 4.68
N ILE A 42 6.01 2.14 3.41
CA ILE A 42 4.68 2.52 2.87
C ILE A 42 4.05 1.29 2.21
N ALA A 43 2.92 0.86 2.74
CA ALA A 43 2.12 -0.22 2.21
C ALA A 43 1.17 0.31 1.13
N CYS A 44 1.31 -0.21 -0.09
CA CYS A 44 0.32 -0.07 -1.15
C CYS A 44 -0.85 -1.05 -0.90
N LEU A 45 -2.06 -0.53 -0.85
CA LEU A 45 -3.26 -1.36 -0.75
C LEU A 45 -3.62 -1.99 -2.11
N ARG A 46 -4.29 -3.14 -2.07
CA ARG A 46 -5.01 -3.68 -3.22
C ARG A 46 -6.51 -3.55 -2.97
N VAL A 47 -7.14 -2.63 -3.69
CA VAL A 47 -8.59 -2.34 -3.62
C VAL A 47 -9.25 -2.79 -4.93
N SER A 48 -10.47 -3.32 -4.85
CA SER A 48 -11.27 -3.75 -6.00
C SER A 48 -12.75 -3.81 -5.64
N PHE A 49 -13.63 -3.26 -6.48
CA PHE A 49 -15.10 -3.30 -6.33
C PHE A 49 -15.82 -4.06 -7.45
N LEU A 50 -15.05 -4.82 -8.22
CA LEU A 50 -15.42 -5.33 -9.55
C LEU A 50 -16.10 -6.68 -9.51
N ASP A 51 -15.90 -7.38 -8.40
CA ASP A 51 -16.53 -8.65 -8.14
C ASP A 51 -17.91 -8.38 -7.54
N GLU A 52 -18.95 -8.87 -8.21
CA GLU A 52 -20.34 -8.71 -7.77
C GLU A 52 -20.61 -9.34 -6.40
N ARG A 53 -19.76 -10.28 -5.97
CA ARG A 53 -19.91 -10.96 -4.69
C ARG A 53 -19.48 -9.99 -3.57
N PRO A 54 -20.37 -9.66 -2.61
CA PRO A 54 -20.09 -8.62 -1.61
C PRO A 54 -18.82 -8.81 -0.79
N ARG A 55 -18.40 -10.06 -0.56
CA ARG A 55 -17.17 -10.40 0.19
C ARG A 55 -15.86 -10.09 -0.56
N HIS A 56 -15.93 -9.83 -1.86
CA HIS A 56 -14.79 -9.54 -2.72
C HIS A 56 -14.69 -8.05 -3.09
N ALA A 57 -15.59 -7.21 -2.56
CA ALA A 57 -15.59 -5.76 -2.72
C ALA A 57 -14.75 -5.06 -1.64
N GLY A 58 -13.99 -4.05 -2.03
CA GLY A 58 -13.09 -3.28 -1.17
C GLY A 58 -11.68 -3.86 -1.11
N LEU A 59 -11.14 -4.03 0.10
CA LEU A 59 -9.80 -4.54 0.34
C LEU A 59 -9.66 -6.01 -0.04
N SER A 60 -8.59 -6.32 -0.78
CA SER A 60 -8.20 -7.70 -1.02
C SER A 60 -7.87 -8.43 0.28
N HIS A 61 -8.45 -9.62 0.48
CA HIS A 61 -8.18 -10.46 1.64
C HIS A 61 -6.68 -10.79 1.77
N HIS A 62 -5.99 -11.09 0.66
CA HIS A 62 -4.54 -11.36 0.68
C HIS A 62 -3.73 -10.15 1.14
N CYS A 63 -4.12 -8.94 0.72
CA CYS A 63 -3.45 -7.71 1.17
C CYS A 63 -3.66 -7.50 2.69
N VAL A 64 -4.89 -7.71 3.18
CA VAL A 64 -5.19 -7.62 4.61
C VAL A 64 -4.38 -8.65 5.41
N THR A 65 -4.36 -9.91 4.98
CA THR A 65 -3.60 -10.97 5.65
C THR A 65 -2.10 -10.68 5.66
N ALA A 66 -1.54 -10.21 4.54
CA ALA A 66 -0.12 -9.84 4.46
C ALA A 66 0.26 -8.72 5.45
N LEU A 67 -0.60 -7.71 5.61
CA LEU A 67 -0.36 -6.63 6.57
C LEU A 67 -0.62 -7.06 8.02
N GLN A 68 -1.68 -7.85 8.28
CA GLN A 68 -2.00 -8.32 9.62
C GLN A 68 -0.96 -9.31 10.17
N VAL A 69 -0.54 -10.27 9.35
CA VAL A 69 0.33 -11.37 9.78
C VAL A 69 1.79 -11.08 9.46
N GLY A 70 2.06 -10.50 8.28
CA GLY A 70 3.43 -10.32 7.79
C GLY A 70 4.11 -9.02 8.21
N ALA A 71 3.38 -7.93 8.45
CA ALA A 71 3.96 -6.63 8.81
C ALA A 71 3.92 -6.40 10.33
N GLN A 72 4.97 -6.83 11.05
CA GLN A 72 5.07 -6.71 12.50
C GLN A 72 5.55 -5.34 12.98
N ARG A 73 6.16 -4.53 12.12
CA ARG A 73 6.53 -3.14 12.41
C ARG A 73 5.45 -2.18 11.92
N ARG A 74 5.31 -1.05 12.62
CA ARG A 74 4.44 0.05 12.20
C ARG A 74 4.93 0.57 10.84
N CYS A 75 4.00 0.78 9.92
CA CYS A 75 4.23 1.33 8.60
C CYS A 75 3.08 2.27 8.25
N THR A 76 3.23 3.05 7.19
CA THR A 76 2.15 3.86 6.63
C THR A 76 1.33 3.03 5.65
N ILE A 77 0.02 2.95 5.83
CA ILE A 77 -0.88 2.38 4.82
C ILE A 77 -1.42 3.52 3.96
N ALA A 78 -1.15 3.46 2.66
CA ALA A 78 -1.64 4.42 1.69
C ALA A 78 -3.12 4.12 1.34
N LEU A 79 -4.03 4.94 1.86
CA LEU A 79 -5.45 4.87 1.54
C LEU A 79 -5.72 5.78 0.33
N PRO A 80 -6.08 5.25 -0.85
CA PRO A 80 -6.44 6.11 -1.98
C PRO A 80 -7.71 6.91 -1.68
N GLU A 81 -7.79 8.12 -2.22
CA GLU A 81 -9.05 8.83 -2.36
C GLU A 81 -9.99 8.04 -3.30
N LEU A 82 -11.19 7.75 -2.81
CA LEU A 82 -12.20 6.94 -3.49
C LEU A 82 -13.57 7.64 -3.41
N PRO A 83 -14.53 7.27 -4.28
CA PRO A 83 -15.94 7.62 -4.11
C PRO A 83 -16.43 7.32 -2.69
N GLN A 84 -17.33 8.15 -2.16
CA GLN A 84 -17.69 8.15 -0.74
C GLN A 84 -18.21 6.79 -0.23
N ASP A 85 -19.01 6.10 -1.05
CA ASP A 85 -19.53 4.76 -0.78
C ASP A 85 -18.41 3.72 -0.67
N GLN A 86 -17.47 3.73 -1.62
CA GLN A 86 -16.30 2.86 -1.63
C GLN A 86 -15.34 3.15 -0.47
N ALA A 87 -15.09 4.44 -0.20
CA ALA A 87 -14.23 4.88 0.89
C ALA A 87 -14.74 4.40 2.25
N ARG A 88 -16.06 4.44 2.49
CA ARG A 88 -16.68 3.91 3.72
C ARG A 88 -16.44 2.41 3.87
N VAL A 89 -16.63 1.63 2.80
CA VAL A 89 -16.38 0.17 2.82
C VAL A 89 -14.93 -0.13 3.18
N VAL A 90 -13.98 0.56 2.56
CA VAL A 90 -12.54 0.35 2.82
C VAL A 90 -12.18 0.76 4.25
N ALA A 91 -12.68 1.90 4.74
CA ALA A 91 -12.44 2.35 6.11
C ALA A 91 -12.96 1.35 7.15
N ASP A 92 -14.18 0.83 6.96
CA ASP A 92 -14.76 -0.18 7.84
C ASP A 92 -13.94 -1.48 7.83
N GLN A 93 -13.42 -1.89 6.67
CA GLN A 93 -12.55 -3.07 6.55
C GLN A 93 -11.18 -2.87 7.24
N LEU A 94 -10.59 -1.68 7.14
CA LEU A 94 -9.35 -1.33 7.86
C LEU A 94 -9.54 -1.39 9.38
N GLU A 95 -10.68 -0.90 9.89
CA GLU A 95 -10.98 -0.93 11.32
C GLU A 95 -11.25 -2.35 11.82
N ARG A 96 -12.08 -3.12 11.09
CA ARG A 96 -12.42 -4.51 11.43
C ARG A 96 -11.21 -5.44 11.40
N SER A 97 -10.28 -5.20 10.48
CA SER A 97 -9.00 -5.93 10.43
C SER A 97 -8.02 -5.49 11.53
N GLY A 98 -8.26 -4.36 12.20
CA GLY A 98 -7.35 -3.81 13.20
C GLY A 98 -6.07 -3.22 12.62
N LEU A 99 -5.98 -3.07 11.29
CA LEU A 99 -4.85 -2.44 10.63
C LEU A 99 -4.73 -0.96 11.01
N SER A 100 -5.87 -0.26 11.16
CA SER A 100 -5.93 1.14 11.62
C SER A 100 -5.30 1.36 13.00
N ARG A 101 -5.30 0.34 13.87
CA ARG A 101 -4.70 0.42 15.22
C ARG A 101 -3.21 0.11 15.21
N ARG A 102 -2.75 -0.68 14.24
CA ARG A 102 -1.36 -1.15 14.13
C ARG A 102 -0.47 -0.28 13.24
N HIS A 103 -1.06 0.37 12.26
CA HIS A 103 -0.37 1.12 11.21
C HIS A 103 -0.96 2.53 11.09
N ASP A 104 -0.21 3.42 10.47
CA ASP A 104 -0.64 4.80 10.29
C ASP A 104 -1.36 4.91 8.95
N ILE A 105 -2.66 5.21 8.98
CA ILE A 105 -3.46 5.35 7.77
C ILE A 105 -3.31 6.77 7.23
N VAL A 106 -2.84 6.90 5.99
CA VAL A 106 -2.68 8.19 5.34
C VAL A 106 -3.46 8.19 4.02
N SER A 107 -4.44 9.07 3.92
CA SER A 107 -5.18 9.30 2.69
C SER A 107 -4.35 10.11 1.70
N ALA A 108 -4.38 9.74 0.42
CA ALA A 108 -3.71 10.50 -0.65
C ALA A 108 -4.42 10.35 -2.00
N ASP A 109 -4.35 11.42 -2.81
CA ASP A 109 -4.76 11.39 -4.21
C ASP A 109 -3.85 10.44 -5.02
N GLY A 110 -4.46 9.46 -5.67
CA GLY A 110 -3.79 8.58 -6.63
C GLY A 110 -3.91 9.02 -8.08
N GLY A 111 -4.82 9.97 -8.38
CA GLY A 111 -5.14 10.43 -9.72
C GLY A 111 -3.99 11.16 -10.41
N GLY A 112 -3.12 11.83 -9.64
CA GLY A 112 -1.88 12.41 -10.16
C GLY A 112 -1.00 11.41 -10.92
N ALA A 113 -0.89 10.16 -10.44
CA ALA A 113 -0.11 9.12 -11.11
C ALA A 113 -0.76 8.66 -12.42
N LEU A 114 -2.09 8.61 -12.48
CA LEU A 114 -2.83 8.25 -13.70
C LEU A 114 -2.65 9.30 -14.79
N ARG A 115 -2.74 10.58 -14.42
CA ARG A 115 -2.48 11.70 -15.35
C ARG A 115 -1.04 11.65 -15.87
N LEU A 116 -0.07 11.44 -14.98
CA LEU A 116 1.33 11.34 -15.37
C LEU A 116 1.59 10.16 -16.33
N ALA A 117 0.96 9.01 -16.08
CA ALA A 117 1.05 7.85 -16.98
C ALA A 117 0.48 8.19 -18.36
N ALA A 118 -0.68 8.85 -18.42
CA ALA A 118 -1.29 9.28 -19.69
C ALA A 118 -0.42 10.29 -20.45
N GLU A 119 0.16 11.28 -19.76
CA GLU A 119 1.09 12.27 -20.34
C GLU A 119 2.33 11.61 -20.97
N HIS A 120 2.77 10.48 -20.42
CA HIS A 120 3.91 9.71 -20.92
C HIS A 120 3.51 8.59 -21.90
N GLY A 121 2.24 8.49 -22.28
CA GLY A 121 1.74 7.44 -23.17
C GLY A 121 1.83 6.02 -22.59
N ILE A 122 1.84 5.88 -21.26
CA ILE A 122 1.89 4.60 -20.56
C ILE A 122 0.45 4.10 -20.36
N ALA A 123 0.08 3.05 -21.09
CA ALA A 123 -1.21 2.40 -20.92
C ALA A 123 -1.24 1.57 -19.63
N LEU A 124 -2.16 1.90 -18.72
CA LEU A 124 -2.37 1.18 -17.47
C LEU A 124 -3.50 0.16 -17.62
N ALA A 125 -3.16 -1.12 -17.44
CA ALA A 125 -4.12 -2.21 -17.53
C ALA A 125 -3.78 -3.35 -16.55
N SER A 126 -4.80 -4.08 -16.12
CA SER A 126 -4.66 -5.26 -15.27
C SER A 126 -5.68 -6.31 -15.70
N MET A 127 -5.24 -7.55 -15.90
CA MET A 127 -6.10 -8.67 -16.32
C MET A 127 -6.91 -8.37 -17.60
N GLY A 128 -6.30 -7.65 -18.54
CA GLY A 128 -6.93 -7.29 -19.82
C GLY A 128 -7.92 -6.13 -19.74
N ARG A 129 -8.02 -5.45 -18.60
CA ARG A 129 -8.96 -4.33 -18.39
C ARG A 129 -8.21 -3.05 -18.12
N ALA A 130 -8.71 -1.95 -18.68
CA ALA A 130 -8.09 -0.63 -18.58
C ALA A 130 -8.35 0.00 -17.21
N HIS A 131 -7.54 0.98 -16.83
CA HIS A 131 -7.68 1.63 -15.53
C HIS A 131 -9.02 2.35 -15.32
N GLU A 132 -9.70 2.77 -16.40
CA GLU A 132 -11.02 3.39 -16.36
C GLU A 132 -12.10 2.43 -15.89
N GLU A 133 -11.93 1.13 -16.17
CA GLU A 133 -12.84 0.10 -15.69
C GLU A 133 -12.62 -0.17 -14.20
N HIS A 134 -11.38 -0.02 -13.72
CA HIS A 134 -10.88 -0.50 -12.42
C HIS A 134 -10.00 0.53 -11.71
N PRO A 135 -10.48 1.78 -11.51
CA PRO A 135 -9.63 2.89 -11.10
C PRO A 135 -9.01 2.68 -9.72
N GLU A 136 -9.72 2.04 -8.79
CA GLU A 136 -9.31 1.84 -7.40
C GLU A 136 -7.98 1.10 -7.25
N LEU A 137 -7.69 0.17 -8.16
CA LEU A 137 -6.42 -0.58 -8.16
C LEU A 137 -5.24 0.35 -8.45
N PHE A 138 -5.40 1.24 -9.42
CA PHE A 138 -4.34 2.14 -9.87
C PHE A 138 -4.26 3.39 -9.01
N LEU A 139 -5.40 3.88 -8.48
CA LEU A 139 -5.43 4.93 -7.47
C LEU A 139 -4.69 4.51 -6.21
N ALA A 140 -4.83 3.26 -5.75
CA ALA A 140 -4.09 2.76 -4.59
C ALA A 140 -2.57 2.79 -4.81
N ALA A 141 -2.11 2.36 -6.00
CA ALA A 141 -0.70 2.44 -6.37
C ALA A 141 -0.21 3.89 -6.48
N GLY A 142 -1.01 4.77 -7.10
CA GLY A 142 -0.72 6.20 -7.21
C GLY A 142 -0.61 6.88 -5.85
N ALA A 143 -1.52 6.58 -4.92
CA ALA A 143 -1.52 7.12 -3.57
C ALA A 143 -0.25 6.73 -2.80
N ALA A 144 0.15 5.45 -2.90
CA ALA A 144 1.40 4.98 -2.29
C ALA A 144 2.64 5.68 -2.87
N GLY A 145 2.69 5.83 -4.21
CA GLY A 145 3.75 6.56 -4.90
C GLY A 145 3.79 8.04 -4.52
N GLY A 146 2.63 8.70 -4.40
CA GLY A 146 2.51 10.10 -4.00
C GLY A 146 2.97 10.34 -2.56
N ILE A 147 2.63 9.45 -1.63
CA ILE A 147 3.17 9.49 -0.26
C ILE A 147 4.68 9.30 -0.29
N ALA A 148 5.19 8.30 -1.02
CA ALA A 148 6.62 8.03 -1.13
C ALA A 148 7.40 9.26 -1.66
N GLY A 149 6.90 9.88 -2.73
CA GLY A 149 7.51 11.09 -3.29
C GLY A 149 7.52 12.26 -2.30
N ARG A 150 6.42 12.49 -1.58
CA ARG A 150 6.33 13.56 -0.58
C ARG A 150 7.32 13.35 0.56
N VAL A 151 7.34 12.15 1.13
CA VAL A 151 8.22 11.86 2.27
C VAL A 151 9.69 12.00 1.84
N THR A 152 10.07 11.56 0.63
CA THR A 152 11.43 11.73 0.13
C THR A 152 11.90 13.18 0.07
N LEU A 153 10.99 14.14 -0.14
CA LEU A 153 11.30 15.57 -0.16
C LEU A 153 11.35 16.21 1.25
N GLU A 154 10.83 15.52 2.27
CA GLU A 154 10.90 15.98 3.66
C GLU A 154 12.29 15.72 4.26
N PRO A 155 12.84 16.66 5.06
CA PRO A 155 14.09 16.43 5.78
C PRO A 155 13.96 15.19 6.66
N ARG A 156 14.99 14.33 6.66
CA ARG A 156 15.08 13.25 7.65
C ARG A 156 15.26 13.90 9.01
N HIS A 157 14.26 13.80 9.88
CA HIS A 157 14.45 14.17 11.29
C HIS A 157 15.32 13.07 11.91
N ASP A 158 16.61 13.33 12.04
CA ASP A 158 17.51 12.47 12.78
C ASP A 158 17.16 12.61 14.26
N GLY A 159 16.63 11.55 14.86
CA GLY A 159 16.31 11.47 16.29
C GLY A 159 17.56 11.47 17.19
N THR A 160 18.60 12.21 16.83
CA THR A 160 19.87 12.34 17.55
C THR A 160 19.92 13.63 18.39
N GLU A 161 18.84 13.93 19.11
CA GLU A 161 18.94 14.76 20.30
C GLU A 161 18.91 13.86 21.54
N GLY A 162 20.03 13.83 22.28
CA GLY A 162 20.02 13.44 23.68
C GLY A 162 20.32 11.97 24.03
N ARG A 163 21.42 11.41 23.54
CA ARG A 163 22.14 10.40 24.34
C ARG A 163 23.45 10.98 24.83
N GLU A 164 23.34 11.89 25.80
CA GLU A 164 24.47 12.29 26.62
C GLU A 164 25.14 11.04 27.19
N LYS A 165 26.45 10.96 26.98
CA LYS A 165 27.32 9.95 27.53
C LYS A 165 27.28 10.06 29.07
N ARG A 166 26.57 9.16 29.73
CA ARG A 166 26.87 8.82 31.12
C ARG A 166 28.13 7.95 31.13
N THR A 167 29.27 8.61 31.29
CA THR A 167 30.45 8.03 31.96
C THR A 167 30.24 8.03 33.47
#